data_AF-A0A528G0M2-F1
#
_entry.id   AF-A0A528G0M2-F1
#
_cell.length_a   1.000
_cell.length_b   1.000
_cell.length_c   1.000
_cell.angle_alpha   90.00
_cell.angle_beta   90.00
_cell.angle_gamma   90.00
#
_symmetry.space_group_name_H-M   'P 1'
#
loop_
_entity.id
_entity.type
_entity.pdbx_description
1 polymer ?
#
loop_
_entity_poly.entity_id
_entity_poly.type
_entity_poly.pdbx_seq_one_letter_code
_entity_poly.pdbx_strand_id
1 'polypeptide(L)'
;VTTHMLSAEKATERGKATGRKWKGGVFSPTDGTADTSRAVPVAARGIMAAGGSVHQYCTARGIELSAGRVSGVVTEAGTIRTRTVVMAGGAWASS
;
A
#
# COMPACT_ATOMS: atom_id res chain seq x y z
N VAL A 1 -6.18 19.72 2.43
CA VAL A 1 -6.15 19.17 1.06
C VAL A 1 -6.61 20.25 0.11
N THR A 2 -5.84 20.58 -0.93
CA THR A 2 -6.16 21.66 -1.87
C THR A 2 -6.69 21.04 -3.16
N THR A 3 -7.93 21.40 -3.51
CA THR A 3 -8.60 20.88 -4.70
C THR A 3 -9.33 22.03 -5.39
N HIS A 4 -9.20 22.12 -6.71
CA HIS A 4 -9.80 23.17 -7.53
C HIS A 4 -10.80 22.58 -8.52
N MET A 5 -11.99 23.18 -8.56
CA MET A 5 -12.91 22.99 -9.67
C MET A 5 -12.37 23.71 -10.90
N LEU A 6 -12.33 23.03 -12.05
CA LEU A 6 -11.91 23.58 -13.33
C LEU A 6 -13.12 23.82 -14.22
N SER A 7 -13.14 24.98 -14.88
CA SER A 7 -14.02 25.21 -16.03
C SER A 7 -13.67 24.26 -17.19
N ALA A 8 -14.56 24.16 -18.17
CA ALA A 8 -14.32 23.41 -19.41
C ALA A 8 -13.01 23.82 -20.10
N GLU A 9 -12.71 25.12 -20.14
CA GLU A 9 -11.49 25.67 -20.73
C GLU A 9 -10.23 25.18 -20.00
N LYS A 10 -10.15 25.39 -18.68
CA LYS A 10 -9.00 24.99 -17.86
C LYS A 10 -8.79 23.47 -17.86
N ALA A 11 -9.87 22.71 -17.85
CA ALA A 11 -9.80 21.25 -17.94
C ALA A 11 -9.30 20.79 -19.33
N THR A 12 -9.75 21.44 -20.40
CA THR A 12 -9.31 21.15 -21.76
C THR A 12 -7.83 21.48 -21.97
N GLU A 13 -7.38 22.61 -21.42
CA GLU A 13 -5.96 23.01 -21.45
C GLU A 13 -5.08 21.98 -20.74
N ARG A 14 -5.45 21.58 -19.52
CA ARG A 14 -4.72 20.54 -18.75
C ARG A 14 -4.71 19.18 -19.46
N GLY A 15 -5.83 18.83 -20.10
CA GLY A 15 -6.02 17.59 -20.84
C GLY A 15 -5.53 17.64 -22.29
N LYS A 16 -4.75 18.65 -22.71
CA LYS A 16 -4.37 18.88 -24.12
C LYS A 16 -3.79 17.63 -24.80
N ALA A 17 -3.01 16.83 -24.09
CA ALA A 17 -2.43 15.58 -24.59
C ALA A 17 -3.47 14.55 -25.08
N THR A 18 -4.72 14.64 -24.59
CA THR A 18 -5.81 13.73 -24.98
C THR A 18 -6.47 14.10 -26.30
N GLY A 19 -6.24 15.31 -26.83
CA GLY A 19 -6.91 15.83 -28.04
C GLY A 19 -8.43 16.05 -27.90
N ARG A 20 -8.98 15.94 -26.68
CA ARG A 20 -10.42 16.05 -26.41
C ARG A 20 -10.77 17.39 -25.77
N LYS A 21 -11.99 17.87 -26.03
CA LYS A 21 -12.62 18.96 -25.27
C LYS A 21 -13.33 18.39 -24.05
N TRP A 22 -13.07 18.96 -22.88
CA TRP A 22 -13.61 18.53 -21.60
C TRP A 22 -14.70 19.49 -21.12
N LYS A 23 -15.74 18.98 -20.45
CA LYS A 23 -16.87 19.81 -19.94
C LYS A 23 -16.55 20.56 -18.63
N GLY A 24 -15.45 20.18 -17.97
CA GLY A 24 -15.02 20.66 -16.66
C GLY A 24 -14.09 19.62 -16.04
N GLY A 25 -13.58 19.87 -14.84
CA GLY A 25 -12.72 18.92 -14.16
C GLY A 25 -12.49 19.26 -12.69
N VAL A 26 -11.78 18.35 -12.01
CA VAL A 26 -11.29 18.54 -10.64
C VAL A 26 -9.79 18.35 -10.68
N PHE A 27 -9.04 19.27 -10.08
CA PHE A 27 -7.59 19.22 -10.05
C PHE A 27 -7.05 19.46 -8.65
N SER A 28 -6.25 18.50 -8.18
CA SER A 28 -5.52 18.58 -6.92
C SER A 28 -4.03 18.77 -7.25
N PRO A 29 -3.47 19.97 -7.11
CA PRO A 29 -2.08 20.25 -7.47
C PRO A 29 -1.05 19.50 -6.62
N THR A 30 -1.48 19.00 -5.46
CA THR A 30 -0.64 18.25 -4.52
C THR A 30 -0.77 16.74 -4.69
N ASP A 31 -1.62 16.27 -5.60
CA ASP A 31 -1.65 14.85 -5.94
C ASP A 31 -0.36 14.48 -6.70
N GLY A 32 -0.01 13.21 -6.68
CA GLY A 32 1.20 12.73 -7.32
C GLY A 32 1.08 11.27 -7.74
N THR A 33 2.12 10.78 -8.38
CA THR A 33 2.29 9.37 -8.71
C THR A 33 3.43 8.80 -7.87
N ALA A 34 3.26 7.56 -7.41
CA ALA A 34 4.31 6.84 -6.69
C ALA A 34 4.90 5.75 -7.58
N ASP A 35 6.22 5.72 -7.66
CA ASP A 35 6.93 4.53 -8.14
C ASP A 35 6.99 3.51 -6.99
N THR A 36 6.08 2.55 -7.00
CA THR A 36 5.95 1.54 -5.94
C THR A 36 7.16 0.61 -5.87
N SER A 37 7.85 0.38 -7.00
CA SER A 37 9.09 -0.41 -7.05
C SER A 37 10.22 0.23 -6.24
N ARG A 38 10.16 1.55 -6.03
CA ARG A 38 11.09 2.31 -5.18
C ARG A 38 10.53 2.58 -3.78
N ALA A 39 9.27 2.99 -3.70
CA ALA A 39 8.66 3.42 -2.43
C ALA A 39 8.58 2.27 -1.41
N VAL A 40 8.19 1.07 -1.83
CA VAL A 40 8.02 -0.07 -0.92
C VAL A 40 9.37 -0.53 -0.34
N PRO A 41 10.46 -0.72 -1.13
CA PRO A 41 11.76 -1.04 -0.56
C PRO A 41 12.33 0.05 0.36
N VAL A 42 12.03 1.34 0.11
CA VAL A 42 12.42 2.43 1.01
C VAL A 42 11.73 2.28 2.37
N ALA A 43 10.42 2.02 2.38
CA ALA A 43 9.67 1.78 3.61
C ALA A 43 10.22 0.56 4.38
N ALA A 44 10.49 -0.55 3.67
CA ALA A 44 11.10 -1.75 4.26
C ALA A 44 12.46 -1.46 4.91
N ARG A 45 13.32 -0.67 4.26
CA ARG A 45 14.59 -0.22 4.85
C ARG A 45 14.39 0.68 6.06
N GLY A 46 13.38 1.55 6.04
CA GLY A 46 13.02 2.36 7.21
C GLY A 46 12.60 1.51 8.41
N ILE A 47 11.81 0.45 8.19
CA ILE A 47 11.44 -0.51 9.23
C ILE A 47 12.68 -1.19 9.81
N MET A 48 13.59 -1.67 8.96
CA MET A 48 14.83 -2.31 9.39
C MET A 48 15.74 -1.34 10.17
N ALA A 49 15.86 -0.09 9.71
CA ALA A 49 16.62 0.94 10.41
C ALA A 49 16.03 1.30 11.79
N ALA A 50 14.71 1.15 11.96
CA ALA A 50 14.03 1.31 13.24
C ALA A 50 14.11 0.07 14.15
N GLY A 51 14.85 -0.98 13.76
CA GLY A 51 15.03 -2.21 14.55
C GLY A 51 14.02 -3.32 14.26
N GLY A 52 13.14 -3.14 13.26
CA GLY A 52 12.27 -4.20 12.77
C GLY A 52 13.00 -5.18 11.83
N SER A 53 12.31 -6.23 11.39
CA SER A 53 12.82 -7.18 10.40
C SER A 53 11.87 -7.30 9.21
N VAL A 54 12.43 -7.61 8.04
CA VAL A 54 11.68 -7.87 6.81
C VAL A 54 12.15 -9.21 6.24
N HIS A 55 11.23 -10.17 6.16
CA HIS A 55 11.50 -11.52 5.66
C HIS A 55 10.81 -11.70 4.31
N GLN A 56 11.59 -11.66 3.24
CA GLN A 56 11.10 -11.92 1.88
C GLN A 56 11.16 -13.42 1.58
N TYR A 57 10.37 -13.87 0.59
CA TYR A 57 10.27 -15.29 0.23
C TYR A 57 9.95 -16.17 1.45
N CYS A 58 9.11 -15.64 2.34
CA CYS A 58 8.73 -16.26 3.60
C CYS A 58 7.20 -16.17 3.73
N THR A 59 6.53 -17.21 3.27
CA THR A 59 5.08 -17.27 3.20
C THR A 59 4.52 -17.47 4.60
N ALA A 60 3.68 -16.56 5.08
CA ALA A 60 2.83 -16.79 6.24
C ALA A 60 1.72 -17.79 5.87
N ARG A 61 1.83 -19.02 6.35
CA ARG A 61 0.93 -20.15 6.00
C ARG A 61 -0.32 -20.21 6.86
N GLY A 62 -0.29 -19.59 8.03
CA GLY A 62 -1.40 -19.57 8.97
C GLY A 62 -1.00 -18.96 10.30
N ILE A 63 -1.96 -18.92 11.22
CA ILE A 63 -1.74 -18.47 12.60
C ILE A 63 -1.92 -19.63 13.57
N GLU A 64 -1.11 -19.66 14.60
CA GLU A 64 -1.35 -20.52 15.75
C GLU A 64 -2.24 -19.81 16.76
N LEU A 65 -3.14 -20.57 17.38
CA LEU A 65 -3.98 -20.11 18.48
C LEU A 65 -3.66 -20.88 19.76
N SER A 66 -3.72 -20.19 20.88
CA SER A 66 -3.70 -20.77 22.23
C SER A 66 -4.89 -20.21 22.99
N ALA A 67 -5.79 -21.09 23.45
CA ALA A 67 -7.05 -20.72 24.09
C ALA A 67 -7.85 -19.66 23.29
N GLY A 68 -7.93 -19.85 21.96
CA GLY A 68 -8.65 -18.95 21.06
C GLY A 68 -7.96 -17.61 20.77
N ARG A 69 -6.73 -17.39 21.25
CA ARG A 69 -5.95 -16.16 21.01
C ARG A 69 -4.72 -16.44 20.16
N VAL A 70 -4.32 -15.50 19.31
CA VAL A 70 -3.09 -15.60 18.52
C VAL A 70 -1.88 -15.88 19.42
N SER A 71 -1.10 -16.90 19.04
CA SER A 71 0.14 -17.30 19.73
C SER A 71 1.36 -17.38 18.81
N GLY A 72 1.16 -17.34 17.48
CA GLY A 72 2.23 -17.31 16.49
C GLY A 72 1.73 -17.21 15.06
N VAL A 73 2.68 -17.00 14.14
CA VAL A 73 2.50 -17.08 12.69
C VAL A 73 3.36 -18.23 12.18
N VAL A 74 2.74 -19.20 11.52
CA VAL A 74 3.44 -20.33 10.89
C VAL A 74 3.99 -19.85 9.55
N THR A 75 5.29 -20.05 9.32
CA THR A 75 5.95 -19.75 8.04
C THR A 75 6.72 -20.96 7.53
N GLU A 76 7.15 -20.92 6.27
CA GLU A 76 8.03 -21.97 5.72
C GLU A 76 9.41 -22.06 6.40
N ALA A 77 9.84 -20.98 7.06
CA ALA A 77 11.09 -20.91 7.82
C ALA A 77 10.90 -21.22 9.32
N GLY A 78 9.71 -21.64 9.74
CA GLY A 78 9.35 -21.90 11.14
C GLY A 78 8.31 -20.93 11.70
N THR A 79 7.97 -21.09 12.98
CA THR A 79 6.92 -20.27 13.62
C THR A 79 7.51 -19.02 14.27
N ILE A 80 6.97 -17.85 13.91
CA ILE A 80 7.26 -16.58 14.60
C ILE A 80 6.26 -16.43 15.75
N ARG A 81 6.73 -16.49 17.00
CA ARG A 81 5.87 -16.34 18.18
C ARG A 81 5.45 -14.89 18.36
N THR A 82 4.14 -14.66 18.37
CA THR A 82 3.55 -13.33 18.58
C THR A 82 2.14 -13.46 19.16
N ARG A 83 1.68 -12.41 19.83
CA ARG A 83 0.30 -12.31 20.33
C ARG A 83 -0.60 -11.44 19.44
N THR A 84 -0.03 -10.78 18.45
CA THR A 84 -0.70 -9.82 17.58
C THR A 84 -0.21 -9.97 16.16
N VAL A 85 -1.14 -9.98 15.22
CA VAL A 85 -0.89 -10.11 13.79
C VAL A 85 -1.81 -9.13 13.06
N VAL A 86 -1.27 -8.45 12.05
CA VAL A 86 -2.05 -7.63 11.11
C VAL A 86 -2.02 -8.33 9.76
N MET A 87 -3.20 -8.72 9.26
CA MET A 87 -3.31 -9.33 7.94
C MET A 87 -3.34 -8.24 6.86
N ALA A 88 -2.18 -7.99 6.24
CA ALA A 88 -2.02 -7.03 5.14
C ALA A 88 -1.73 -7.74 3.81
N GLY A 89 -2.29 -8.94 3.60
CA GLY A 89 -2.02 -9.78 2.42
C GLY A 89 -2.71 -9.36 1.11
N GLY A 90 -3.32 -8.18 1.04
CA GLY A 90 -3.95 -7.67 -0.18
C GLY A 90 -4.99 -8.63 -0.76
N ALA A 91 -4.86 -8.96 -2.05
CA ALA A 91 -5.79 -9.85 -2.76
C ALA A 91 -5.89 -11.27 -2.16
N TRP A 92 -4.91 -11.70 -1.37
CA TRP A 92 -4.89 -13.00 -0.69
C TRP A 92 -5.51 -12.97 0.71
N ALA A 93 -6.10 -11.84 1.14
CA ALA A 93 -6.67 -11.72 2.48
C ALA A 93 -7.88 -12.64 2.74
N SER A 94 -8.53 -13.14 1.69
CA SER A 94 -9.64 -14.10 1.78
C SER A 94 -9.20 -15.56 1.62
N SER A 95 -7.89 -15.83 1.50
CA SER A 95 -7.35 -17.19 1.38
C SER A 95 -7.34 -17.93 2.72
#